data_AF-A0A9E1ED88-F1
#
_entry.id   AF-A0A9E1ED88-F1
#
_cell.length_a   1.000
_cell.length_b   1.000
_cell.length_c   1.000
_cell.angle_alpha   90.00
_cell.angle_beta   90.00
_cell.angle_gamma   90.00
#
_symmetry.space_group_name_H-M   'P 1'
#
loop_
_entity.id
_entity.type
_entity.pdbx_description
1 polymer ?
#
loop_
_entity_poly.entity_id
_entity_poly.type
_entity_poly.pdbx_seq_one_letter_code
_entity_poly.pdbx_strand_id
1 'polypeptide(L)'
;MEFVVTKLNYTAYELDRLYNINSGGCCYLAYKIAYWLEKYGIEYYFVIQNDNPIINDIGKHYCLQVLPSKLYLNKSPLYTHIKSIKRTSSQILDYYKKSSWSEKYDALNNVFVDNLIDNIFEFKINK
;
A
#
# COMPACT_ATOMS: atom_id res chain seq x y z
N MET A 1 6.37 -3.73 15.94
CA MET A 1 5.60 -3.53 14.70
C MET A 1 5.11 -2.10 14.56
N GLU A 2 4.50 -1.52 15.59
CA GLU A 2 3.94 -0.16 15.59
C GLU A 2 4.87 0.93 15.05
N PHE A 3 6.13 1.00 15.51
CA PHE A 3 7.08 1.99 15.00
C PHE A 3 7.28 1.91 13.47
N VAL A 4 7.36 0.70 12.92
CA VAL A 4 7.51 0.49 11.47
C VAL A 4 6.25 0.94 10.74
N VAL A 5 5.06 0.60 11.26
CA VAL A 5 3.79 1.04 10.70
C VAL A 5 3.68 2.56 10.71
N THR A 6 4.02 3.23 11.81
CA THR A 6 4.01 4.70 11.90
C THR A 6 4.96 5.31 10.87
N LYS A 7 6.19 4.79 10.75
CA LYS A 7 7.17 5.29 9.77
C LYS A 7 6.68 5.09 8.33
N LEU A 8 6.10 3.93 8.02
CA LEU A 8 5.54 3.64 6.70
C LEU A 8 4.34 4.54 6.37
N ASN A 9 3.44 4.78 7.33
CA ASN A 9 2.31 5.69 7.13
C ASN A 9 2.76 7.13 6.90
N TYR A 10 3.75 7.60 7.66
CA TYR A 10 4.35 8.92 7.43
C TYR A 10 5.01 9.00 6.04
N THR A 11 5.72 7.95 5.63
CA THR A 11 6.34 7.88 4.30
C THR A 11 5.30 7.88 3.19
N ALA A 12 4.20 7.16 3.35
CA ALA A 12 3.09 7.14 2.41
C ALA A 12 2.45 8.53 2.27
N TYR A 13 2.28 9.26 3.37
CA TYR A 13 1.79 10.63 3.37
C TYR A 13 2.70 11.59 2.59
N GLU A 14 4.02 11.55 2.83
CA GLU A 14 4.97 12.40 2.09
C GLU A 14 5.04 12.05 0.60
N LEU A 15 5.04 10.75 0.28
CA LEU A 15 4.99 10.29 -1.11
C LEU A 15 3.72 10.75 -1.82
N ASP A 16 2.57 10.75 -1.14
CA ASP A 16 1.32 11.24 -1.72
C ASP A 16 1.34 12.74 -1.95
N ARG A 17 1.87 13.50 -0.97
CA ARG A 17 2.04 14.95 -1.08
C ARG A 17 2.93 15.35 -2.26
N LEU A 18 3.98 14.58 -2.55
CA LEU A 18 4.96 14.90 -3.60
C LEU A 18 4.59 14.31 -4.97
N TYR A 19 3.98 13.12 -5.01
CA TYR A 19 3.85 12.31 -6.23
C TYR A 19 2.43 11.80 -6.48
N ASN A 20 1.45 12.23 -5.69
CA ASN A 20 0.03 11.83 -5.81
C ASN A 20 -0.16 10.30 -5.83
N ILE A 21 0.60 9.54 -5.03
CA ILE A 21 0.51 8.08 -5.05
C ILE A 21 -0.90 7.58 -4.72
N ASN A 22 -1.71 8.28 -3.92
CA ASN A 22 -3.08 7.87 -3.63
C ASN A 22 -4.07 8.14 -4.78
N SER A 23 -3.59 8.74 -5.88
CA SER A 23 -4.34 8.84 -7.14
C SER A 23 -4.08 7.65 -8.09
N GLY A 24 -3.35 6.61 -7.68
CA GLY A 24 -3.17 5.39 -8.47
C GLY A 24 -2.00 4.51 -8.06
N GLY A 25 -0.94 5.11 -7.52
CA GLY A 25 0.22 4.42 -6.95
C GLY A 25 0.01 3.74 -5.60
N CYS A 26 -1.11 3.93 -4.90
CA CYS A 26 -1.36 3.33 -3.58
C CYS A 26 -1.39 1.80 -3.64
N CYS A 27 -1.82 1.24 -4.77
CA CYS A 27 -1.71 -0.19 -5.04
C CYS A 27 -0.25 -0.64 -5.23
N TYR A 28 0.59 0.15 -5.91
CA TYR A 28 2.02 -0.14 -6.03
C TYR A 28 2.73 -0.06 -4.67
N LEU A 29 2.46 0.99 -3.89
CA LEU A 29 2.94 1.11 -2.51
C LEU A 29 2.54 -0.12 -1.67
N ALA A 30 1.26 -0.53 -1.75
CA ALA A 30 0.76 -1.70 -1.06
C ALA A 30 1.50 -2.97 -1.49
N TYR A 31 1.73 -3.17 -2.80
CA TYR A 31 2.58 -4.26 -3.31
C TYR A 31 3.96 -4.24 -2.65
N LYS A 32 4.63 -3.08 -2.67
CA LYS A 32 6.01 -2.98 -2.23
C LYS A 32 6.17 -3.27 -0.74
N ILE A 33 5.23 -2.78 0.07
CA ILE A 33 5.22 -3.08 1.50
C ILE A 33 4.86 -4.55 1.74
N ALA A 34 3.85 -5.08 1.04
CA ALA A 34 3.44 -6.48 1.12
C ALA A 34 4.60 -7.43 0.84
N TYR A 35 5.42 -7.15 -0.19
CA TYR A 35 6.61 -7.93 -0.52
C TYR A 35 7.55 -8.09 0.68
N TRP A 36 7.80 -7.00 1.42
CA TRP A 36 8.62 -7.06 2.63
C TRP A 36 7.92 -7.78 3.77
N LEU A 37 6.62 -7.55 3.98
CA LEU A 37 5.86 -8.28 5.00
C LEU A 37 5.92 -9.79 4.77
N GLU A 38 5.76 -10.25 3.52
CA GLU A 38 5.91 -11.66 3.14
C GLU A 38 7.30 -12.20 3.43
N LYS A 39 8.37 -11.46 3.07
CA LYS A 39 9.76 -11.81 3.38
C LYS A 39 10.01 -12.03 4.88
N TYR A 40 9.32 -11.26 5.73
CA TYR A 40 9.42 -11.37 7.19
C TYR A 40 8.38 -12.34 7.80
N GLY A 41 7.58 -13.04 6.99
CA GLY A 41 6.53 -13.95 7.47
C GLY A 41 5.39 -13.24 8.20
N ILE A 42 5.16 -11.96 7.91
CA ILE A 42 4.10 -11.16 8.53
C ILE A 42 2.86 -11.20 7.65
N GLU A 43 1.76 -11.69 8.22
CA GLU A 43 0.47 -11.74 7.53
C GLU A 43 -0.18 -10.36 7.40
N TYR A 44 -0.94 -10.17 6.33
CA TYR A 44 -1.72 -8.96 6.10
C TYR A 44 -2.96 -9.23 5.24
N TYR A 45 -3.89 -8.28 5.25
CA TYR A 45 -4.96 -8.17 4.27
C TYR A 45 -4.72 -7.01 3.32
N PHE A 46 -5.06 -7.20 2.04
CA PHE A 46 -5.22 -6.14 1.07
C PHE A 46 -6.63 -5.56 1.21
N VAL A 47 -6.71 -4.27 1.50
CA VAL A 47 -7.96 -3.60 1.86
C VAL A 47 -8.37 -2.66 0.75
N ILE A 48 -9.63 -2.76 0.35
CA ILE A 48 -10.24 -1.88 -0.66
C ILE A 48 -11.09 -0.83 0.06
N GLN A 49 -10.82 0.43 -0.24
CA GLN A 49 -11.62 1.56 0.22
C GLN A 49 -12.31 2.27 -0.94
N ASN A 50 -13.56 2.71 -0.71
CA ASN A 50 -14.34 3.49 -1.68
C ASN A 50 -15.38 4.37 -0.97
N ASP A 51 -15.99 5.31 -1.70
CA ASP A 51 -17.08 6.15 -1.21
C ASP A 51 -18.38 5.36 -0.99
N ASN A 52 -18.62 4.36 -1.85
CA ASN A 52 -19.83 3.56 -1.89
C ASN A 52 -19.50 2.06 -1.92
N PRO A 53 -20.45 1.18 -1.56
CA PRO A 53 -20.31 -0.25 -1.79
C PRO A 53 -19.97 -0.57 -3.26
N ILE A 54 -19.13 -1.57 -3.47
CA ILE A 54 -18.69 -2.03 -4.79
C ILE A 54 -19.15 -3.47 -5.03
N ILE A 55 -19.42 -3.80 -6.29
CA ILE A 55 -19.83 -5.15 -6.71
C ILE A 55 -18.61 -6.04 -6.98
N ASN A 56 -17.47 -5.45 -7.33
CA ASN A 56 -16.24 -6.14 -7.69
C ASN A 56 -15.08 -5.74 -6.74
N ASP A 57 -13.86 -6.15 -7.07
CA ASP A 57 -12.67 -5.78 -6.29
C ASP A 57 -11.99 -4.49 -6.82
N ILE A 58 -12.77 -3.53 -7.34
CA ILE A 58 -12.28 -2.24 -7.84
C ILE A 58 -12.75 -1.12 -6.91
N GLY A 59 -11.81 -0.49 -6.21
CA GLY A 59 -12.05 0.65 -5.34
C GLY A 59 -11.29 1.89 -5.79
N LYS A 60 -11.48 2.97 -5.04
CA LYS A 60 -10.76 4.24 -5.27
C LYS A 60 -9.40 4.28 -4.58
N HIS A 61 -9.24 3.50 -3.51
CA HIS A 61 -8.02 3.49 -2.72
C HIS A 61 -7.73 2.11 -2.15
N TYR A 62 -6.44 1.79 -2.05
CA TYR A 62 -5.97 0.49 -1.61
C TYR A 62 -4.94 0.66 -0.49
N CYS A 63 -5.10 -0.12 0.56
CA CYS A 63 -4.24 -0.07 1.74
C CYS A 63 -3.99 -1.50 2.27
N LEU A 64 -3.13 -1.64 3.28
CA LEU A 64 -2.90 -2.92 3.94
C LEU A 64 -3.37 -2.87 5.39
N GLN A 65 -3.78 -4.04 5.91
CA GLN A 65 -3.98 -4.25 7.34
C GLN A 65 -3.04 -5.36 7.83
N VAL A 66 -2.15 -5.06 8.77
CA VAL A 66 -1.14 -5.98 9.30
C VAL A 66 -1.71 -6.84 10.43
N LEU A 67 -1.48 -8.15 10.38
CA LEU A 67 -1.96 -9.11 11.38
C LEU A 67 -0.84 -9.54 12.34
N PRO A 68 -1.17 -9.90 13.60
CA PRO A 68 -2.50 -9.84 14.23
C PRO A 68 -2.87 -8.44 14.77
N SER A 69 -1.96 -7.46 14.65
CA SER A 69 -2.10 -6.12 15.25
C SER A 69 -3.31 -5.32 14.77
N LYS A 70 -3.86 -5.66 13.60
CA LYS A 70 -4.94 -4.94 12.88
C LYS A 70 -4.60 -3.48 12.53
N LEU A 71 -3.32 -3.10 12.62
CA LEU A 71 -2.85 -1.78 12.23
C LEU A 71 -2.91 -1.62 10.72
N TYR A 72 -3.24 -0.41 10.26
CA TYR A 72 -3.35 -0.12 8.83
C TYR A 72 -2.13 0.62 8.30
N LEU A 73 -1.80 0.36 7.04
CA LEU A 73 -0.77 1.01 6.27
C LEU A 73 -1.39 1.72 5.07
N ASN A 74 -1.14 3.02 4.96
CA ASN A 74 -1.70 3.92 3.96
C ASN A 74 -3.24 3.90 3.93
N LYS A 75 -3.92 3.87 5.07
CA LYS A 75 -5.39 3.96 5.08
C LYS A 75 -5.83 5.39 4.80
N SER A 76 -6.68 5.58 3.80
CA SER A 76 -7.27 6.90 3.52
C SER A 76 -8.39 7.21 4.52
N PRO A 77 -8.45 8.42 5.10
CA PRO A 77 -9.59 8.87 5.90
C PRO A 77 -10.79 9.29 5.05
N LEU A 78 -10.60 9.48 3.74
CA LEU A 78 -11.64 9.97 2.82
C LEU A 78 -12.60 8.87 2.37
N TYR A 79 -12.19 7.60 2.47
CA TYR A 79 -12.90 6.47 1.90
C TYR A 79 -13.24 5.43 2.96
N THR A 80 -14.40 4.79 2.80
CA THR A 80 -14.87 3.73 3.70
C THR A 80 -14.15 2.41 3.41
N HIS A 81 -13.82 1.63 4.45
CA HIS A 81 -13.35 0.25 4.28
C HIS A 81 -14.50 -0.59 3.72
N ILE A 82 -14.34 -1.13 2.51
CA ILE A 82 -15.36 -1.97 1.88
C ILE A 82 -15.07 -3.45 2.09
N LYS A 83 -13.82 -3.88 1.85
CA LYS A 83 -13.48 -5.30 1.86
C LYS A 83 -12.02 -5.52 2.23
N SER A 84 -11.76 -6.61 2.96
CA SER A 84 -10.42 -7.17 3.20
C SER A 84 -10.26 -8.45 2.39
N ILE A 85 -9.14 -8.58 1.67
CA ILE A 85 -8.88 -9.70 0.76
C ILE A 85 -7.49 -10.25 1.06
N LYS A 86 -7.35 -11.58 1.10
CA LYS A 86 -6.02 -12.21 1.09
C LYS A 86 -5.45 -12.13 -0.32
N ARG A 87 -4.32 -11.43 -0.48
CA ARG A 87 -3.56 -11.39 -1.74
C ARG A 87 -2.07 -11.41 -1.44
N THR A 88 -1.32 -12.16 -2.23
CA THR A 88 0.14 -12.09 -2.21
C THR A 88 0.62 -10.77 -2.80
N SER A 89 1.85 -10.37 -2.50
CA SER A 89 2.49 -9.18 -3.08
C SER A 89 2.49 -9.25 -4.61
N SER A 90 2.77 -10.43 -5.18
CA SER A 90 2.71 -10.67 -6.63
C SER A 90 1.31 -10.44 -7.22
N GLN A 91 0.25 -10.91 -6.55
CA GLN A 91 -1.13 -10.68 -6.99
C GLN A 91 -1.53 -9.20 -6.93
N ILE A 92 -1.01 -8.45 -5.96
CA ILE A 92 -1.20 -7.00 -5.87
C ILE A 92 -0.47 -6.31 -7.03
N LEU A 93 0.77 -6.71 -7.34
CA LEU A 93 1.52 -6.16 -8.48
C LEU A 93 0.86 -6.46 -9.82
N ASP A 94 0.36 -7.68 -10.01
CA ASP A 94 -0.35 -8.06 -11.23
C ASP A 94 -1.63 -7.23 -11.41
N TYR A 95 -2.35 -6.98 -10.31
CA TYR A 95 -3.48 -6.07 -10.31
C TYR A 95 -3.07 -4.65 -10.66
N TYR A 96 -1.96 -4.16 -10.09
CA TYR A 96 -1.40 -2.85 -10.40
C TYR A 96 -1.14 -2.66 -11.91
N LYS A 97 -0.46 -3.64 -12.53
CA LYS A 97 -0.04 -3.60 -13.93
C LYS A 97 -1.18 -3.69 -14.94
N LYS A 98 -2.29 -4.33 -14.57
CA LYS A 98 -3.47 -4.54 -15.44
C LYS A 98 -4.50 -3.43 -15.36
N SER A 99 -4.34 -2.51 -14.42
CA SER A 99 -5.32 -1.46 -14.15
C SER A 99 -4.89 -0.14 -14.77
N SER A 100 -5.86 0.72 -15.04
CA SER A 100 -5.61 2.11 -15.45
C SER A 100 -5.72 3.02 -14.24
N TRP A 101 -4.78 3.95 -14.11
CA TRP A 101 -4.67 4.86 -12.98
C TRP A 101 -4.99 6.31 -13.39
N SER A 102 -5.21 7.18 -12.41
CA SER A 102 -5.46 8.60 -12.68
C SER A 102 -4.29 9.24 -13.40
N GLU A 103 -4.58 10.19 -14.30
CA GLU A 103 -3.57 11.00 -15.00
C GLU A 103 -2.69 11.83 -14.05
N LYS A 104 -3.16 12.07 -12.81
CA LYS A 104 -2.37 12.75 -11.77
C LYS A 104 -1.18 11.94 -11.26
N TYR A 105 -1.23 10.62 -11.46
CA TYR A 105 -0.21 9.71 -10.97
C TYR A 105 0.74 9.33 -12.11
N ASP A 106 2.01 9.65 -11.93
CA ASP A 106 3.09 9.25 -12.83
C ASP A 106 3.80 8.00 -12.28
N ALA A 107 3.67 6.89 -13.02
CA ALA A 107 4.26 5.61 -12.67
C ALA A 107 5.80 5.63 -12.61
N LEU A 108 6.47 6.60 -13.26
CA LEU A 108 7.92 6.78 -13.14
C LEU A 108 8.35 7.09 -11.70
N ASN A 109 7.46 7.70 -10.90
CA ASN A 109 7.74 7.99 -9.49
C ASN A 109 7.79 6.75 -8.59
N ASN A 110 7.45 5.56 -9.12
CA ASN A 110 7.59 4.31 -8.37
C ASN A 110 9.02 4.02 -7.93
N VAL A 111 10.02 4.54 -8.65
CA VAL A 111 11.43 4.43 -8.23
C VAL A 111 11.67 5.05 -6.84
N PHE A 112 10.97 6.13 -6.51
CA PHE A 112 11.06 6.76 -5.18
C PHE A 112 10.35 5.94 -4.12
N VAL A 113 9.21 5.34 -4.48
CA VAL A 113 8.49 4.40 -3.61
C VAL A 113 9.39 3.20 -3.27
N ASP A 114 10.01 2.60 -4.28
CA ASP A 114 10.91 1.47 -4.11
C ASP A 114 12.06 1.82 -3.16
N ASN A 115 12.80 2.87 -3.47
CA ASN A 115 13.95 3.31 -2.67
C ASN A 115 13.57 3.60 -1.21
N LEU A 116 12.46 4.31 -0.97
CA LEU A 116 12.08 4.68 0.40
C LEU A 116 11.59 3.48 1.22
N ILE A 117 10.80 2.59 0.61
CA ILE A 117 10.28 1.41 1.31
C ILE A 117 11.41 0.41 1.57
N ASP A 118 12.29 0.17 0.58
CA ASP A 118 13.46 -0.71 0.76
C ASP A 118 14.35 -0.19 1.90
N ASN A 119 14.68 1.10 1.91
CA ASN A 119 15.47 1.70 2.99
C ASN A 119 14.85 1.53 4.39
N ILE A 120 13.52 1.59 4.51
CA ILE A 120 12.84 1.41 5.81
C ILE A 120 13.00 -0.03 6.32
N PHE A 121 12.92 -1.02 5.43
CA PHE A 121 12.99 -2.43 5.79
C PHE A 121 14.43 -2.96 5.85
N GLU A 122 15.37 -2.43 5.08
CA GLU A 122 16.80 -2.82 5.14
C GLU A 122 17.49 -2.23 6.37
N PHE A 123 17.12 -1.03 6.81
CA PHE A 123 17.62 -0.45 8.07
C PHE A 123 17.30 -1.32 9.31
N LYS A 124 16.33 -2.23 9.19
CA LYS A 124 15.97 -3.22 10.23
C LYS A 124 16.84 -4.48 10.21
N ILE A 125 17.54 -4.77 9.12
CA ILE A 125 18.46 -5.92 9.01
C ILE A 125 19.83 -5.59 9.63
N ASN A 126 20.23 -4.32 9.58
CA ASN A 126 21.54 -3.85 10.03
C ASN A 126 21.56 -3.27 11.45
N LYS A 127 20.53 -3.53 12.26
CA LYS A 127 20.42 -3.16 13.67
C LYS A 127 19.89 -4.32 14.49
#